data_AF-A0A3D6BXZ1-F1
#
_entry.id   AF-A0A3D6BXZ1-F1
#
_cell.length_a   1.000
_cell.length_b   1.000
_cell.length_c   1.000
_cell.angle_alpha   90.00
_cell.angle_beta   90.00
_cell.angle_gamma   90.00
#
_symmetry.space_group_name_H-M   'P 1'
#
loop_
_entity.id
_entity.type
_entity.pdbx_description
1 polymer ?
#
loop_
_entity_poly.entity_id
_entity_poly.type
_entity_poly.pdbx_seq_one_letter_code
_entity_poly.pdbx_strand_id
1 'polypeptide(L)'
;GAFDLIIGSDLLYESDYVPLLAAFLERHARRHCDVVIVDPGRGLHAKFSKKMVGLGYTHLQERPGNTGYLRDQFKGRVLSYSR
;
A
#
# COMPACT_ATOMS: atom_id res chain seq x y z
N GLY A 1 -10.94 11.47 -9.56
CA GLY A 1 -9.87 12.18 -10.29
C GLY A 1 -8.64 11.30 -10.38
N ALA A 2 -7.64 11.69 -11.18
CA ALA A 2 -6.36 10.97 -11.28
C ALA A 2 -5.26 11.73 -10.54
N PHE A 3 -4.51 11.02 -9.70
CA PHE A 3 -3.49 11.56 -8.80
C PHE A 3 -2.12 11.00 -9.17
N ASP A 4 -1.09 11.78 -8.87
CA ASP A 4 0.33 11.38 -8.93
C ASP A 4 0.83 10.82 -7.59
N LEU A 5 0.11 11.07 -6.49
CA LEU A 5 0.38 10.51 -5.18
C LEU A 5 -0.91 10.08 -4.49
N ILE A 6 -0.95 8.83 -4.02
CA ILE A 6 -2.06 8.30 -3.23
C ILE A 6 -1.50 7.73 -1.93
N ILE A 7 -2.02 8.18 -0.79
CA ILE A 7 -1.60 7.71 0.54
C ILE A 7 -2.79 7.05 1.22
N GLY A 8 -2.59 5.82 1.68
CA GLY A 8 -3.58 5.05 2.42
C GLY A 8 -3.02 4.55 3.74
N SER A 9 -3.81 4.67 4.82
CA SER A 9 -3.47 4.06 6.10
C SER A 9 -4.53 3.04 6.44
N ASP A 10 -4.09 1.86 6.84
CA ASP A 10 -4.96 0.82 7.37
C ASP A 10 -6.12 0.44 6.41
N LEU A 11 -5.80 -0.12 5.25
CA LEU A 11 -6.79 -0.45 4.20
C LEU A 11 -6.94 -1.95 3.93
N LEU A 12 -6.00 -2.78 4.39
CA LEU A 12 -5.91 -4.20 4.06
C LEU A 12 -6.59 -5.07 5.12
N TYR A 13 -7.93 -5.02 5.21
CA TYR A 13 -8.72 -5.77 6.20
C TYR A 13 -9.15 -7.15 5.70
N GLU A 14 -9.81 -7.19 4.54
CA GLU A 14 -10.45 -8.39 4.03
C GLU A 14 -9.78 -8.84 2.74
N SER A 15 -9.58 -10.15 2.62
CA SER A 15 -8.96 -10.79 1.45
C SER A 15 -9.65 -10.41 0.14
N ASP A 16 -10.96 -10.19 0.21
CA ASP A 16 -11.84 -9.97 -0.94
C ASP A 16 -11.83 -8.50 -1.37
N TYR A 17 -11.38 -7.59 -0.50
CA TYR A 17 -11.16 -6.19 -0.82
C TYR A 17 -9.83 -5.92 -1.53
N VAL A 18 -8.87 -6.85 -1.46
CA VAL A 18 -7.59 -6.72 -2.18
C VAL A 18 -7.75 -6.39 -3.68
N PRO A 19 -8.55 -7.15 -4.46
CA PRO A 19 -8.76 -6.81 -5.88
C PRO A 19 -9.52 -5.50 -6.06
N LEU A 20 -10.49 -5.19 -5.19
CA LEU A 20 -11.27 -3.95 -5.26
C LEU A 20 -10.38 -2.72 -5.02
N LEU A 21 -9.50 -2.79 -4.02
CA LEU A 21 -8.56 -1.73 -3.69
C LEU A 21 -7.55 -1.50 -4.83
N ALA A 22 -6.97 -2.57 -5.38
CA ALA A 22 -6.03 -2.45 -6.50
C ALA A 22 -6.71 -1.81 -7.72
N ALA A 23 -7.93 -2.22 -8.06
CA ALA A 23 -8.70 -1.63 -9.16
C ALA A 23 -9.14 -0.19 -8.86
N PHE A 24 -9.43 0.13 -7.60
CA PHE A 24 -9.74 1.50 -7.18
C PHE A 24 -8.53 2.40 -7.38
N LEU A 25 -7.35 2.00 -6.90
CA LEU A 25 -6.11 2.77 -7.04
C LEU A 25 -5.76 2.97 -8.52
N GLU A 26 -5.82 1.92 -9.33
CA GLU A 26 -5.52 2.01 -10.76
C GLU A 26 -6.40 3.01 -11.50
N ARG A 27 -7.70 3.03 -11.18
CA ARG A 27 -8.65 3.99 -11.77
C ARG A 27 -8.34 5.44 -11.39
N HIS A 28 -7.69 5.66 -10.26
CA HIS A 28 -7.39 6.98 -9.71
C HIS A 28 -5.90 7.35 -9.82
N ALA A 29 -5.07 6.50 -10.43
CA ALA A 29 -3.65 6.76 -10.63
C ALA A 29 -3.41 7.40 -12.00
N ARG A 30 -2.49 8.36 -12.05
CA ARG A 30 -1.89 8.80 -13.31
C ARG A 30 -0.95 7.71 -13.86
N ARG A 31 -0.46 7.91 -15.09
CA ARG A 31 0.59 7.06 -15.66
C ARG A 31 1.82 7.00 -14.76
N HIS A 32 2.22 8.16 -14.26
CA HIS A 32 3.25 8.30 -13.24
C HIS A 32 2.59 8.53 -11.89
N CYS A 33 2.65 7.55 -11.01
CA CYS A 33 1.96 7.61 -9.72
C CYS A 33 2.70 6.81 -8.65
N ASP A 34 2.87 7.46 -7.49
CA ASP A 34 3.32 6.81 -6.27
C ASP A 34 2.12 6.47 -5.38
N VAL A 35 2.13 5.27 -4.82
CA VAL A 35 1.14 4.81 -3.84
C VAL A 35 1.86 4.37 -2.59
N VAL A 36 1.48 4.94 -1.45
CA VAL A 36 2.04 4.58 -0.14
C VAL A 36 0.93 4.02 0.73
N ILE A 37 1.10 2.79 1.23
CA ILE A 37 0.16 2.14 2.14
C ILE A 37 0.85 1.75 3.44
N VAL A 38 0.29 2.18 4.57
CA VAL A 38 0.70 1.70 5.89
C VAL A 38 -0.15 0.47 6.25
N ASP A 39 0.46 -0.71 6.30
CA ASP A 39 -0.14 -1.97 6.76
C ASP A 39 0.25 -2.21 8.22
N PRO A 40 -0.69 -2.27 9.19
CA PRO A 40 -0.37 -2.60 10.58
C PRO A 40 0.09 -4.05 10.79
N GLY A 41 0.08 -4.88 9.75
CA GLY A 41 0.61 -6.24 9.76
C GLY A 41 -0.48 -7.31 9.65
N ARG A 42 -1.50 -7.09 8.81
CA ARG A 42 -2.64 -8.02 8.67
C ARG A 42 -2.42 -9.19 7.71
N GLY A 43 -1.21 -9.33 7.16
CA GLY A 43 -0.82 -10.46 6.30
C GLY A 43 -1.37 -10.40 4.86
N LEU A 44 -2.19 -9.40 4.52
CA LEU A 44 -2.74 -9.24 3.17
C LEU A 44 -1.82 -8.47 2.22
N HIS A 45 -0.75 -7.82 2.72
CA HIS A 45 0.18 -7.05 1.89
C HIS A 45 0.80 -7.87 0.77
N ALA A 46 1.17 -9.14 0.98
CA ALA A 46 1.79 -9.96 -0.05
C ALA A 46 0.82 -10.23 -1.23
N LYS A 47 -0.46 -10.50 -0.93
CA LYS A 47 -1.51 -10.70 -1.96
C LYS A 47 -1.76 -9.39 -2.72
N PHE A 48 -1.82 -8.28 -2.00
CA PHE A 48 -2.03 -6.96 -2.57
C PHE A 48 -0.84 -6.51 -3.44
N SER A 49 0.40 -6.63 -2.97
CA SER A 49 1.60 -6.29 -3.73
C SER A 49 1.72 -7.08 -5.02
N LYS A 50 1.35 -8.37 -5.03
CA LYS A 50 1.29 -9.16 -6.28
C LYS A 50 0.31 -8.57 -7.30
N LYS A 51 -0.81 -8.00 -6.85
CA LYS A 51 -1.77 -7.33 -7.75
C LYS A 51 -1.24 -6.00 -8.25
N MET A 52 -0.63 -5.19 -7.39
CA MET A 52 0.00 -3.93 -7.82
C MET A 52 1.13 -4.18 -8.84
N VAL A 53 1.97 -5.19 -8.61
CA VAL A 53 3.00 -5.58 -9.60
C VAL A 53 2.38 -6.01 -10.93
N GLY A 54 1.27 -6.76 -10.88
CA GLY A 54 0.51 -7.11 -12.09
C GLY A 54 -0.09 -5.92 -12.85
N LEU A 55 -0.24 -4.77 -12.20
CA LEU A 55 -0.68 -3.49 -12.80
C LEU A 55 0.49 -2.62 -13.27
N GLY A 56 1.73 -3.13 -13.19
CA GLY A 56 2.93 -2.45 -13.67
C GLY A 56 3.66 -1.60 -12.63
N TYR A 57 3.29 -1.68 -11.35
CA TYR A 57 4.01 -0.98 -10.29
C TYR A 57 5.25 -1.77 -9.85
N THR A 58 6.33 -1.05 -9.58
CA THR A 58 7.42 -1.55 -8.72
C THR A 58 6.98 -1.50 -7.26
N HIS A 59 7.61 -2.28 -6.38
CA HIS A 59 7.22 -2.38 -4.97
C HIS A 59 8.43 -2.39 -4.04
N LEU A 60 8.32 -1.64 -2.95
CA LEU A 60 9.22 -1.63 -1.81
C LEU A 60 8.42 -1.81 -0.52
N GLN A 61 8.98 -2.54 0.43
CA GLN A 61 8.39 -2.74 1.76
C GLN A 61 9.42 -2.49 2.84
N GLU A 62 9.10 -1.62 3.79
CA GLU A 62 10.03 -1.17 4.82
C GLU A 62 9.35 -1.12 6.19
N ARG A 63 10.17 -1.06 7.25
CA ARG A 63 9.68 -0.67 8.58
C ARG A 63 9.85 0.84 8.72
N PRO A 64 8.95 1.56 9.43
CA PRO A 64 9.16 2.97 9.69
C PRO A 64 10.47 3.18 10.47
N GLY A 65 11.29 4.13 10.04
CA GLY A 65 12.61 4.36 10.63
C GLY A 65 12.57 4.95 12.04
N ASN A 66 11.53 5.72 12.38
CA ASN A 66 11.32 6.26 13.72
C ASN A 66 9.90 5.91 14.20
N THR A 67 9.83 5.21 15.33
CA THR A 67 8.58 4.82 16.00
C THR A 67 8.60 5.14 17.49
N GLY A 68 9.58 5.93 17.98
CA GLY A 68 9.74 6.23 19.40
C GLY A 68 8.60 7.04 20.02
N TYR A 69 7.74 7.64 19.19
CA TYR A 69 6.53 8.34 19.61
C TYR A 69 5.33 7.40 19.85
N LEU A 70 5.42 6.13 19.46
CA LEU A 70 4.37 5.15 19.68
C LEU A 70 4.51 4.54 21.07
N ARG A 71 3.38 4.33 21.74
CA ARG A 71 3.34 3.62 23.04
C ARG A 71 3.78 2.17 22.90
N ASP A 72 3.37 1.55 21.79
CA ASP A 72 3.66 0.15 21.47
C ASP A 72 4.52 0.05 20.21
N GLN A 73 5.29 -1.04 20.13
CA GLN A 73 6.08 -1.32 18.94
C GLN A 73 5.17 -1.52 17.72
N PHE A 74 5.36 -0.70 16.68
CA PHE A 74 4.71 -0.90 15.39
C PHE A 74 5.30 -2.12 14.67
N LYS A 75 4.50 -3.17 14.54
CA LYS A 75 4.91 -4.44 13.89
C LYS A 75 4.66 -4.46 12.38
N GLY A 76 3.93 -3.46 11.89
CA GLY A 76 3.52 -3.32 10.51
C GLY A 76 4.65 -2.94 9.55
N ARG A 77 4.24 -2.47 8.37
CA ARG A 77 5.12 -2.11 7.26
C ARG A 77 4.58 -0.87 6.54
N VAL A 78 5.50 -0.12 5.94
CA VAL A 78 5.18 0.85 4.90
C VAL A 78 5.41 0.15 3.56
N LEU A 79 4.40 0.17 2.72
CA LEU A 79 4.41 -0.38 1.37
C LEU A 79 4.44 0.79 0.41
N SER A 80 5.41 0.83 -0.48
CA SER A 80 5.54 1.87 -1.51
C SER A 80 5.46 1.21 -2.88
N TYR A 81 4.65 1.80 -3.76
CA TYR A 81 4.47 1.36 -5.14
C TYR A 81 4.70 2.54 -6.07
N SER A 82 5.45 2.34 -7.15
CA SER A 82 5.77 3.40 -8.11
C SER A 82 5.71 2.90 -9.55
N ARG A 83 5.16 3.72 -10.44
CA ARG A 83 5.02 3.50 -11.88
C ARG A 83 5.21 4.82 -12.63
#